data_AF-A2ECF6-F1
#
_entry.id   AF-A2ECF6-F1
#
_cell.length_a   1.000
_cell.length_b   1.000
_cell.length_c   1.000
_cell.angle_alpha   90.00
_cell.angle_beta   90.00
_cell.angle_gamma   90.00
#
_symmetry.space_group_name_H-M   'P 1'
#
loop_
_entity.id
_entity.type
_entity.pdbx_description
1 polymer ?
#
loop_
_entity_poly.entity_id
_entity_poly.type
_entity_poly.pdbx_seq_one_letter_code
_entity_poly.pdbx_strand_id
1 'polypeptide(L)'
;MNPTFTAVDDVLYNIDKTSIIRFPANKSTTFAIPESVKVIEYCGFISCLIESIQFPSNLMTLGGWSFSRTNLRSVTIPDSVTQISSGVFAHCKFLNELVFGKGMIFVPGYIAYKSSIPSVTIPEGYVNIGGYAFDECPN
;
A
#
# COMPACT_ATOMS: atom_id res chain seq x y z
N MET A 1 -25.66 9.78 -12.68
CA MET A 1 -24.29 9.94 -12.16
C MET A 1 -24.32 9.63 -10.67
N ASN A 2 -23.33 8.88 -10.16
CA ASN A 2 -23.18 8.69 -8.72
C ASN A 2 -22.57 9.98 -8.13
N PRO A 3 -23.23 10.68 -7.18
CA PRO A 3 -22.77 11.98 -6.71
C PRO A 3 -21.49 11.92 -5.86
N THR A 4 -20.99 10.74 -5.49
CA THR A 4 -19.85 10.59 -4.58
C THR A 4 -18.63 9.90 -5.20
N PHE A 5 -18.82 9.15 -6.29
CA PHE A 5 -17.77 8.27 -6.84
C PHE A 5 -17.71 8.31 -8.37
N THR A 6 -16.52 8.06 -8.91
CA THR A 6 -16.31 7.93 -10.36
C THR A 6 -15.44 6.72 -10.65
N ALA A 7 -15.66 6.09 -11.81
CA ALA A 7 -14.83 4.99 -12.29
C ALA A 7 -14.05 5.45 -13.53
N VAL A 8 -12.74 5.22 -13.54
CA VAL A 8 -11.86 5.48 -14.70
C VAL A 8 -11.12 4.20 -14.97
N ASP A 9 -11.26 3.67 -16.19
CA ASP A 9 -10.71 2.36 -16.58
C ASP A 9 -11.01 1.29 -15.51
N ASP A 10 -12.27 1.14 -15.13
CA ASP A 10 -12.74 0.19 -14.10
C ASP A 10 -12.19 0.39 -12.67
N VAL A 11 -11.27 1.33 -12.44
CA VAL A 11 -10.78 1.68 -11.11
C VAL A 11 -11.75 2.67 -10.48
N LEU A 12 -12.21 2.36 -9.27
CA LEU A 12 -13.14 3.19 -8.52
C LEU A 12 -12.39 4.24 -7.69
N TYR A 13 -12.76 5.50 -7.88
CA TYR A 13 -12.24 6.65 -7.19
C TYR A 13 -13.37 7.42 -6.48
N ASN A 14 -12.98 8.31 -5.55
CA ASN A 14 -13.86 9.43 -5.20
C ASN A 14 -14.06 10.37 -6.39
N ILE A 15 -15.06 11.24 -6.33
CA ILE A 15 -15.42 12.13 -7.45
C ILE A 15 -14.25 13.00 -7.93
N ASP A 16 -13.39 13.45 -7.01
CA ASP A 16 -12.22 14.31 -7.28
C ASP A 16 -11.01 13.54 -7.81
N LYS A 17 -11.07 12.19 -7.86
CA LYS A 17 -9.95 11.31 -8.24
C LYS A 17 -8.69 11.49 -7.38
N THR A 18 -8.89 11.89 -6.13
CA THR A 18 -7.83 12.05 -5.12
C THR A 18 -7.72 10.84 -4.20
N SER A 19 -8.72 9.95 -4.20
CA SER A 19 -8.70 8.68 -3.48
C SER A 19 -8.98 7.51 -4.43
N ILE A 20 -8.16 6.45 -4.36
CA ILE A 20 -8.52 5.14 -4.92
C ILE A 20 -9.32 4.38 -3.87
N ILE A 21 -10.57 4.09 -4.19
CA ILE A 21 -11.49 3.34 -3.34
C ILE A 21 -11.36 1.84 -3.62
N ARG A 22 -11.27 1.48 -4.91
CA ARG A 22 -11.15 0.07 -5.30
C ARG A 22 -10.45 -0.10 -6.64
N PHE A 23 -9.43 -0.94 -6.65
CA PHE A 23 -8.83 -1.50 -7.84
C PHE A 23 -9.43 -2.89 -8.12
N PRO A 24 -9.79 -3.22 -9.38
CA PRO A 24 -10.32 -4.55 -9.70
C PRO A 24 -9.22 -5.62 -9.61
N ALA A 25 -9.48 -6.69 -8.85
CA ALA A 25 -8.47 -7.68 -8.47
C ALA A 25 -7.71 -8.32 -9.65
N ASN A 26 -8.42 -8.56 -10.77
CA ASN A 26 -7.88 -9.25 -11.94
C ASN A 26 -7.58 -8.29 -13.11
N LYS A 27 -7.48 -6.97 -12.84
CA LYS A 27 -7.31 -5.99 -13.91
C LYS A 27 -5.94 -6.05 -14.59
N SER A 28 -4.87 -6.15 -13.80
CA SER A 28 -3.50 -6.01 -14.29
C SER A 28 -2.51 -6.54 -13.26
N THR A 29 -1.30 -6.87 -13.71
CA THR A 29 -0.13 -7.17 -12.86
C THR A 29 0.69 -5.92 -12.55
N THR A 30 0.44 -4.79 -13.22
CA THR A 30 1.12 -3.52 -12.95
C THR A 30 0.15 -2.36 -12.93
N PHE A 31 0.40 -1.37 -12.09
CA PHE A 31 -0.40 -0.14 -12.08
C PHE A 31 0.45 1.08 -11.71
N ALA A 32 0.33 2.14 -12.51
CA ALA A 32 0.84 3.45 -12.16
C ALA A 32 -0.31 4.28 -11.60
N ILE A 33 -0.23 4.62 -10.32
CA ILE A 33 -1.25 5.41 -9.67
C ILE A 33 -1.14 6.86 -10.18
N PRO A 34 -2.26 7.50 -10.58
CA PRO A 34 -2.23 8.88 -11.06
C PRO A 34 -1.71 9.88 -10.02
N GLU A 35 -1.00 10.92 -10.46
CA GLU A 35 -0.51 12.04 -9.61
C GLU A 35 -1.62 12.86 -8.94
N SER A 36 -2.90 12.67 -9.28
CA SER A 36 -3.99 13.27 -8.52
C SER A 36 -4.25 12.56 -7.19
N VAL A 37 -3.84 11.31 -7.06
CA VAL A 37 -4.18 10.44 -5.93
C VAL A 37 -3.30 10.73 -4.72
N LYS A 38 -3.96 11.12 -3.62
CA LYS A 38 -3.35 11.38 -2.31
C LYS A 38 -3.61 10.24 -1.32
N VAL A 39 -4.65 9.44 -1.55
CA VAL A 39 -5.12 8.42 -0.61
C VAL A 39 -5.39 7.11 -1.34
N ILE A 40 -4.91 6.01 -0.78
CA ILE A 40 -5.42 4.67 -1.09
C ILE A 40 -6.27 4.23 0.08
N GLU A 41 -7.55 4.00 -0.17
CA GLU A 41 -8.52 3.71 0.89
C GLU A 41 -8.33 2.30 1.47
N TYR A 42 -9.04 2.05 2.57
CA TYR A 42 -9.14 0.72 3.19
C TYR A 42 -9.44 -0.36 2.14
N CYS A 43 -8.61 -1.41 2.08
CA CYS A 43 -8.74 -2.50 1.12
C CYS A 43 -8.73 -2.09 -0.38
N GLY A 44 -8.17 -0.92 -0.72
CA GLY A 44 -8.18 -0.38 -2.10
C GLY A 44 -7.66 -1.36 -3.16
N PHE A 45 -6.60 -2.12 -2.87
CA PHE A 45 -5.99 -3.13 -3.73
C PHE A 45 -5.97 -4.54 -3.10
N ILE A 46 -6.83 -4.83 -2.11
CA ILE A 46 -6.83 -6.15 -1.47
C ILE A 46 -7.06 -7.28 -2.49
N SER A 47 -6.26 -8.33 -2.39
CA SER A 47 -6.30 -9.52 -3.26
C SER A 47 -6.10 -9.23 -4.75
N CYS A 48 -5.45 -8.12 -5.10
CA CYS A 48 -5.13 -7.81 -6.49
C CYS A 48 -3.90 -8.59 -6.98
N LEU A 49 -3.87 -8.93 -8.27
CA LEU A 49 -2.77 -9.66 -8.91
C LEU A 49 -1.55 -8.77 -9.24
N ILE A 50 -1.50 -7.54 -8.71
CA ILE A 50 -0.41 -6.61 -8.96
C ILE A 50 0.91 -7.14 -8.41
N GLU A 51 1.94 -7.14 -9.25
CA GLU A 51 3.33 -7.51 -8.96
C GLU A 51 4.23 -6.27 -8.82
N SER A 52 3.86 -5.17 -9.47
CA SER A 52 4.55 -3.87 -9.40
C SER A 52 3.55 -2.72 -9.32
N ILE A 53 3.87 -1.74 -8.49
CA ILE A 53 3.08 -0.51 -8.36
C ILE A 53 3.99 0.71 -8.35
N GLN A 54 3.58 1.74 -9.08
CA GLN A 54 4.23 3.04 -9.04
C GLN A 54 3.34 3.99 -8.24
N PHE A 55 3.84 4.42 -7.07
CA PHE A 55 3.17 5.43 -6.25
C PHE A 55 3.45 6.83 -6.79
N PRO A 56 2.47 7.76 -6.73
CA PRO A 56 2.70 9.13 -7.13
C PRO A 56 3.50 9.87 -6.06
N SER A 57 4.17 10.94 -6.48
CA SER A 57 5.05 11.73 -5.61
C SER A 57 4.35 12.46 -4.46
N ASN A 58 3.02 12.57 -4.53
CA ASN A 58 2.19 13.30 -3.59
C ASN A 58 1.24 12.39 -2.78
N LEU A 59 1.45 11.07 -2.80
CA LEU A 59 0.69 10.13 -1.99
C LEU A 59 0.93 10.39 -0.50
N MET A 60 -0.14 10.55 0.28
CA MET A 60 -0.06 10.90 1.70
C MET A 60 -0.47 9.74 2.61
N THR A 61 -1.46 8.95 2.17
CA THR A 61 -2.14 7.99 3.05
C THR A 61 -2.31 6.62 2.41
N LEU A 62 -1.92 5.58 3.16
CA LEU A 62 -2.21 4.17 2.88
C LEU A 62 -3.20 3.62 3.92
N GLY A 63 -4.42 3.37 3.48
CA GLY A 63 -5.50 2.81 4.30
C GLY A 63 -5.26 1.35 4.68
N GLY A 64 -5.95 0.88 5.73
CA GLY A 64 -5.72 -0.44 6.31
C GLY A 64 -5.92 -1.56 5.28
N TRP A 65 -5.06 -2.57 5.33
CA TRP A 65 -5.10 -3.73 4.43
C TRP A 65 -5.15 -3.39 2.93
N SER A 66 -4.75 -2.17 2.55
CA SER A 66 -4.91 -1.66 1.18
C SER A 66 -4.20 -2.51 0.14
N PHE A 67 -3.04 -3.10 0.44
CA PHE A 67 -2.30 -4.02 -0.44
C PHE A 67 -2.28 -5.46 0.08
N SER A 68 -3.19 -5.83 0.99
CA SER A 68 -3.16 -7.17 1.56
C SER A 68 -3.44 -8.24 0.50
N ARG A 69 -2.75 -9.38 0.58
CA ARG A 69 -2.90 -10.53 -0.34
C ARG A 69 -2.59 -10.19 -1.80
N THR A 70 -1.69 -9.23 -2.04
CA THR A 70 -1.23 -8.91 -3.39
C THR A 70 0.01 -9.74 -3.78
N ASN A 71 0.38 -9.68 -5.07
CA ASN A 71 1.56 -10.34 -5.60
C ASN A 71 2.79 -9.42 -5.69
N LEU A 72 2.76 -8.27 -5.00
CA LEU A 72 3.83 -7.26 -5.04
C LEU A 72 5.17 -7.89 -4.71
N ARG A 73 6.21 -7.55 -5.49
CA ARG A 73 7.56 -8.11 -5.33
C ARG A 73 8.53 -7.20 -4.60
N SER A 74 8.44 -5.90 -4.85
CA SER A 74 9.19 -4.85 -4.14
C SER A 74 8.29 -3.64 -4.03
N VAL A 75 8.36 -2.97 -2.88
CA VAL A 75 7.61 -1.75 -2.59
C VAL A 75 8.56 -0.74 -1.98
N THR A 76 8.65 0.43 -2.62
CA THR A 76 9.23 1.63 -2.02
C THR A 76 8.10 2.60 -1.68
N ILE A 77 7.90 2.86 -0.40
CA ILE A 77 6.92 3.83 0.07
C ILE A 77 7.50 5.24 -0.11
N PRO A 78 6.81 6.17 -0.79
CA PRO A 78 7.31 7.53 -1.00
C PRO A 78 7.53 8.31 0.30
N ASP A 79 8.48 9.25 0.30
CA ASP A 79 8.73 10.18 1.41
C ASP A 79 7.52 11.08 1.75
N SER A 80 6.59 11.25 0.82
CA SER A 80 5.34 12.01 1.03
C SER A 80 4.33 11.29 1.91
N VAL A 81 4.47 9.97 2.10
CA VAL A 81 3.52 9.18 2.90
C VAL A 81 3.79 9.44 4.37
N THR A 82 2.79 10.01 5.04
CA THR A 82 2.84 10.35 6.47
C THR A 82 1.89 9.51 7.31
N GLN A 83 0.92 8.84 6.67
CA GLN A 83 -0.08 8.02 7.33
C GLN A 83 -0.15 6.64 6.69
N ILE A 84 0.11 5.60 7.49
CA ILE A 84 -0.05 4.21 7.09
C ILE A 84 -0.84 3.50 8.18
N SER A 85 -1.89 2.80 7.78
CA SER A 85 -2.71 2.01 8.68
C SER A 85 -2.14 0.60 8.89
N SER A 86 -2.72 -0.16 9.82
CA SER A 86 -2.31 -1.54 10.07
C SER A 86 -2.54 -2.45 8.86
N GLY A 87 -1.68 -3.46 8.70
CA GLY A 87 -1.93 -4.56 7.75
C GLY A 87 -1.75 -4.24 6.27
N VAL A 88 -1.20 -3.08 5.90
CA VAL A 88 -1.17 -2.62 4.49
C VAL A 88 -0.64 -3.66 3.53
N PHE A 89 0.47 -4.33 3.85
CA PHE A 89 1.08 -5.39 3.05
C PHE A 89 0.88 -6.77 3.66
N ALA A 90 -0.11 -6.99 4.52
CA ALA A 90 -0.33 -8.30 5.13
C ALA A 90 -0.63 -9.38 4.08
N HIS A 91 -0.11 -10.60 4.28
CA HIS A 91 -0.25 -11.75 3.39
C HIS A 91 0.34 -11.57 1.99
N CYS A 92 1.34 -10.69 1.79
CA CYS A 92 2.04 -10.54 0.51
C CYS A 92 3.13 -11.61 0.38
N LYS A 93 2.78 -12.76 -0.21
CA LYS A 93 3.65 -13.95 -0.26
C LYS A 93 4.87 -13.82 -1.17
N PHE A 94 4.94 -12.77 -1.98
CA PHE A 94 6.00 -12.57 -2.96
C PHE A 94 6.81 -11.29 -2.71
N LEU A 95 6.54 -10.56 -1.61
CA LEU A 95 7.10 -9.25 -1.31
C LEU A 95 8.52 -9.34 -0.76
N ASN A 96 9.51 -9.43 -1.63
CA ASN A 96 10.91 -9.65 -1.25
C ASN A 96 11.58 -8.44 -0.58
N GLU A 97 11.08 -7.23 -0.87
CA GLU A 97 11.69 -6.00 -0.41
C GLU A 97 10.61 -4.97 -0.04
N LEU A 98 10.77 -4.38 1.15
CA LEU A 98 9.96 -3.26 1.61
C LEU A 98 10.88 -2.14 2.10
N VAL A 99 10.83 -1.00 1.41
CA VAL A 99 11.57 0.21 1.76
C VAL A 99 10.59 1.26 2.24
N PHE A 100 10.79 1.75 3.46
CA PHE A 100 10.01 2.84 4.03
C PHE A 100 10.56 4.20 3.58
N GLY A 101 9.66 5.14 3.27
CA GLY A 101 10.01 6.53 3.05
C GLY A 101 10.34 7.25 4.36
N LYS A 102 10.93 8.44 4.28
CA LYS A 102 11.36 9.24 5.44
C LYS A 102 10.26 10.08 6.08
N GLY A 103 9.06 10.06 5.52
CA GLY A 103 7.92 10.87 5.95
C GLY A 103 7.27 10.45 7.26
N MET A 104 7.65 9.29 7.83
CA MET A 104 7.04 8.77 9.05
C MET A 104 8.07 8.55 10.16
N ILE A 105 7.54 8.37 11.37
CA ILE A 105 8.31 8.07 12.58
C ILE A 105 7.91 6.73 13.23
N PHE A 106 6.96 6.01 12.64
CA PHE A 106 6.36 4.79 13.23
C PHE A 106 6.04 3.76 12.15
N VAL A 107 6.37 2.50 12.39
CA VAL A 107 5.94 1.36 11.56
C VAL A 107 4.64 0.78 12.14
N PRO A 108 3.51 0.77 11.41
CA PRO A 108 2.25 0.21 11.89
C PRO A 108 2.31 -1.28 12.25
N GLY A 109 1.44 -1.68 13.18
CA GLY A 109 1.26 -3.09 13.53
C GLY A 109 0.73 -3.89 12.34
N TYR A 110 1.10 -5.17 12.29
CA TYR A 110 0.74 -6.11 11.22
C TYR A 110 1.09 -5.66 9.79
N ILE A 111 1.90 -4.61 9.59
CA ILE A 111 2.12 -4.00 8.27
C ILE A 111 2.49 -5.01 7.18
N ALA A 112 3.24 -6.05 7.54
CA ALA A 112 3.69 -7.12 6.68
C ALA A 112 3.36 -8.51 7.24
N TYR A 113 2.37 -8.64 8.14
CA TYR A 113 1.99 -9.91 8.77
C TYR A 113 1.80 -11.04 7.72
N LYS A 114 2.39 -12.22 7.95
CA LYS A 114 2.31 -13.38 7.01
C LYS A 114 2.81 -13.10 5.59
N SER A 115 3.78 -12.21 5.42
CA SER A 115 4.34 -11.84 4.12
C SER A 115 5.76 -12.38 3.97
N SER A 116 6.24 -12.54 2.74
CA SER A 116 7.57 -13.12 2.48
C SER A 116 8.64 -12.05 2.32
N ILE A 117 9.07 -11.40 3.41
CA ILE A 117 9.97 -10.23 3.36
C ILE A 117 11.34 -10.53 4.00
N PRO A 118 12.33 -11.03 3.22
CA PRO A 118 13.69 -11.24 3.72
C PRO A 118 14.45 -9.94 3.98
N SER A 119 14.03 -8.81 3.38
CA SER A 119 14.70 -7.51 3.54
C SER A 119 13.71 -6.39 3.79
N VAL A 120 13.88 -5.69 4.91
CA VAL A 120 13.14 -4.47 5.27
C VAL A 120 14.13 -3.37 5.54
N THR A 121 13.98 -2.23 4.85
CA THR A 121 14.78 -1.03 5.10
C THR A 121 13.93 0.03 5.79
N ILE A 122 14.26 0.33 7.05
CA ILE A 122 13.62 1.37 7.86
C ILE A 122 14.60 2.56 7.95
N PRO A 123 14.26 3.77 7.47
CA PRO A 123 15.08 4.95 7.60
C PRO A 123 15.37 5.36 9.05
N GLU A 124 16.44 6.14 9.24
CA GLU A 124 16.69 6.83 10.51
C GLU A 124 15.51 7.76 10.88
N GLY A 125 15.20 7.84 12.18
CA GLY A 125 14.10 8.65 12.71
C GLY A 125 12.81 7.87 13.02
N TYR A 126 12.72 6.61 12.60
CA TYR A 126 11.66 5.72 13.08
C TYR A 126 11.90 5.34 14.54
N VAL A 127 10.94 5.69 15.41
CA VAL A 127 11.06 5.53 16.86
C VAL A 127 10.37 4.27 17.38
N ASN A 128 9.40 3.72 16.65
CA ASN A 128 8.57 2.63 17.14
C ASN A 128 8.13 1.69 16.01
N ILE A 129 8.05 0.39 16.33
CA ILE A 129 7.49 -0.66 15.46
C ILE A 129 6.28 -1.26 16.16
N GLY A 130 5.13 -1.24 15.49
CA GLY A 130 3.88 -1.74 16.01
C GLY A 130 3.88 -3.26 16.21
N GLY A 131 3.01 -3.73 17.10
CA GLY A 131 2.88 -5.16 17.40
C GLY A 131 2.64 -5.98 16.13
N TYR A 132 3.32 -7.12 16.03
CA TYR A 132 3.18 -8.09 14.93
C TYR A 132 3.50 -7.53 13.53
N ALA A 133 4.22 -6.39 13.42
CA ALA A 133 4.55 -5.74 12.15
C ALA A 133 5.09 -6.71 11.08
N PHE A 134 5.96 -7.64 11.50
CA PHE A 134 6.61 -8.64 10.64
C PHE A 134 6.38 -10.07 11.16
N ASP A 135 5.30 -10.31 11.91
CA ASP A 135 5.01 -11.64 12.44
C ASP A 135 4.68 -12.63 11.31
N GLU A 136 5.09 -13.88 11.49
CA GLU A 136 5.02 -14.96 10.50
C GLU A 136 5.64 -14.61 9.12
N CYS A 137 6.66 -13.72 9.09
CA CYS A 137 7.51 -13.55 7.91
C CYS A 137 8.63 -14.61 7.93
N PRO A 138 8.79 -15.42 6.86
CA PRO A 138 9.89 -16.38 6.77
C PRO A 138 11.24 -15.64 6.70
N ASN A 139 12.25 -16.21 7.34
CA ASN A 139 13.63 -15.72 7.30
C ASN A 139 14.26 -15.85 5.91
#